data_AF-A0AAW3FUE8-F1
#
_entry.id   AF-A0AAW3FUE8-F1
#
_cell.length_a   1.000
_cell.length_b   1.000
_cell.length_c   1.000
_cell.angle_alpha   90.00
_cell.angle_beta   90.00
_cell.angle_gamma   90.00
#
_symmetry.space_group_name_H-M   'P 1'
#
loop_
_entity.id
_entity.type
_entity.pdbx_description
1 polymer ?
#
loop_
_entity_poly.entity_id
_entity_poly.type
_entity_poly.pdbx_seq_one_letter_code
_entity_poly.pdbx_strand_id
1 'polypeptide(L)'
;MTISQRLNFAKSMNNFAEVKIAEAMELVGKILPATVVRQSGKMITVSFSLTNIPFTLPQVTIPLFGPEYVRYPMQPGDRGIVIPADTYIGGMSGLGGGVADLTQPTNLSALVYLPISNTEWQDVDGQVVTVYGPEGVTLRDSGSNTTFLLKPDSIAISTPDSFTVTVGGTVFSLTGSKWSLSGDAGHLQDSVASTSPAIMHAGWQSLLAWLNSHEHSNGNDGNDTGGPTSTFNGSITE
;
A
#
# COMPACT_ATOMS: atom_id res chain seq x y z
N MET A 1 -47.56 54.84 19.12
CA MET A 1 -47.43 53.71 18.17
C MET A 1 -48.82 53.16 17.86
N THR A 2 -49.28 53.30 16.62
CA THR A 2 -50.56 52.74 16.17
C THR A 2 -50.44 51.25 15.87
N ILE A 3 -51.57 50.52 15.85
CA ILE A 3 -51.61 49.07 15.57
C ILE A 3 -50.97 48.77 14.19
N SER A 4 -51.21 49.61 13.19
CA SER A 4 -50.59 49.49 11.85
C SER A 4 -49.06 49.68 11.88
N GLN A 5 -48.53 50.57 12.72
CA GLN A 5 -47.08 50.72 12.90
C GLN A 5 -46.45 49.49 13.58
N ARG A 6 -47.18 48.86 14.52
CA ARG A 6 -46.73 47.62 15.18
C ARG A 6 -46.73 46.42 14.22
N LEU A 7 -47.75 46.29 13.37
CA LEU A 7 -47.82 45.27 12.32
C LEU A 7 -46.70 45.42 11.29
N ASN A 8 -46.39 46.65 10.89
CA ASN A 8 -45.28 46.93 9.97
C ASN A 8 -43.91 46.65 10.61
N PHE A 9 -43.72 46.98 11.89
CA PHE A 9 -42.47 46.67 12.60
C PHE A 9 -42.26 45.15 12.73
N ALA A 10 -43.29 44.39 13.11
CA ALA A 10 -43.22 42.93 13.20
C ALA A 10 -42.90 42.29 11.83
N LYS A 11 -43.52 42.78 10.75
CA LYS A 11 -43.22 42.31 9.39
C LYS A 11 -41.79 42.65 8.95
N SER A 12 -41.32 43.87 9.24
CA SER A 12 -39.94 44.28 8.96
C SER A 12 -38.91 43.49 9.77
N MET A 13 -39.22 43.11 11.01
CA MET A 13 -38.34 42.26 11.82
C MET A 13 -38.26 40.83 11.27
N ASN A 14 -39.38 40.24 10.85
CA ASN A 14 -39.37 38.92 10.22
C ASN A 14 -38.57 38.95 8.91
N ASN A 15 -38.76 39.97 8.08
CA ASN A 15 -37.97 40.12 6.85
C ASN A 15 -36.48 40.34 7.13
N PHE A 16 -36.11 41.12 8.16
CA PHE A 16 -34.72 41.29 8.57
C PHE A 16 -34.10 39.96 9.05
N ALA A 17 -34.85 39.19 9.83
CA ALA A 17 -34.42 37.86 10.28
C ALA A 17 -34.24 36.90 9.09
N GLU A 18 -35.17 36.89 8.14
CA GLU A 18 -35.07 36.08 6.90
C GLU A 18 -33.83 36.46 6.08
N VAL A 19 -33.56 37.75 5.90
CA VAL A 19 -32.35 38.23 5.21
C VAL A 19 -31.09 37.80 5.95
N LYS A 20 -31.04 37.95 7.29
CA LYS A 20 -29.88 37.53 8.09
C LYS A 20 -29.65 36.02 8.05
N ILE A 21 -30.71 35.22 8.04
CA ILE A 21 -30.64 33.77 7.87
C ILE A 21 -30.11 33.45 6.47
N ALA A 22 -30.61 34.10 5.42
CA ALA A 22 -30.15 33.87 4.05
C ALA A 22 -28.66 34.23 3.90
N GLU A 23 -28.22 35.39 4.40
CA GLU A 23 -26.80 35.80 4.42
C GLU A 23 -25.93 34.78 5.17
N ALA A 24 -26.38 34.31 6.33
CA ALA A 24 -25.66 33.29 7.09
C ALA A 24 -25.58 31.96 6.31
N MET A 25 -26.66 31.55 5.64
CA MET A 25 -26.72 30.33 4.83
C MET A 25 -25.85 30.40 3.57
N GLU A 26 -25.55 31.59 3.05
CA GLU A 26 -24.58 31.79 1.97
C GLU A 26 -23.13 31.68 2.43
N LEU A 27 -22.85 32.10 3.68
CA LEU A 27 -21.54 31.96 4.33
C LEU A 27 -21.21 30.52 4.70
N VAL A 28 -22.23 29.70 5.01
CA VAL A 28 -22.06 28.29 5.33
C VAL A 28 -21.49 27.54 4.12
N GLY A 29 -20.29 26.98 4.31
CA GLY A 29 -19.69 26.09 3.34
C GLY A 29 -20.61 24.93 3.00
N LYS A 30 -20.70 24.58 1.72
CA LYS A 30 -21.47 23.41 1.26
C LYS A 30 -20.53 22.28 0.91
N ILE A 31 -21.01 21.05 1.02
CA ILE A 31 -20.33 19.90 0.42
C ILE A 31 -20.51 20.00 -1.09
N LEU A 32 -19.41 20.06 -1.83
CA LEU A 32 -19.44 20.29 -3.28
C LEU A 32 -18.73 19.14 -4.03
N PRO A 33 -19.26 18.68 -5.17
CA PRO A 33 -18.55 17.75 -6.03
C PRO A 33 -17.32 18.42 -6.65
N ALA A 34 -16.22 17.70 -6.72
CA ALA A 34 -14.98 18.21 -7.27
C ALA A 34 -14.14 17.11 -7.95
N THR A 35 -13.31 17.57 -8.87
CA THR A 35 -12.39 16.73 -9.64
C THR A 35 -10.95 17.16 -9.34
N VAL A 36 -10.06 16.19 -9.14
CA VAL A 36 -8.63 16.46 -8.93
C VAL A 36 -8.02 17.02 -10.21
N VAL A 37 -7.29 18.12 -10.07
CA VAL A 37 -6.49 18.71 -11.15
C VAL A 37 -5.05 18.24 -11.05
N ARG A 38 -4.51 18.19 -9.83
CA ARG A 38 -3.16 17.67 -9.55
C ARG A 38 -3.01 17.33 -8.06
N GLN A 39 -2.10 16.40 -7.77
CA GLN A 39 -1.59 16.16 -6.42
C GLN A 39 -0.18 16.75 -6.30
N SER A 40 0.10 17.42 -5.18
CA SER A 40 1.41 17.95 -4.84
C SER A 40 1.77 17.54 -3.42
N GLY A 41 2.53 16.44 -3.30
CA GLY A 41 2.86 15.85 -2.01
C GLY A 41 1.61 15.41 -1.25
N LYS A 42 1.36 16.06 -0.11
CA LYS A 42 0.25 15.74 0.81
C LYS A 42 -1.04 16.53 0.51
N MET A 43 -0.99 17.45 -0.45
CA MET A 43 -2.10 18.33 -0.82
C MET A 43 -2.59 18.00 -2.22
N ILE A 44 -3.85 18.32 -2.48
CA ILE A 44 -4.44 18.22 -3.81
C ILE A 44 -5.01 19.56 -4.24
N THR A 45 -4.92 19.86 -5.53
CA THR A 45 -5.65 20.97 -6.14
C THR A 45 -6.87 20.41 -6.84
N VAL A 46 -8.04 20.97 -6.56
CA VAL A 46 -9.32 20.51 -7.11
C VAL A 46 -10.03 21.60 -7.89
N SER A 47 -10.87 21.19 -8.83
CA SER A 47 -11.84 22.04 -9.54
C SER A 47 -13.25 21.59 -9.21
N PHE A 48 -14.12 22.55 -8.89
CA PHE A 48 -15.50 22.26 -8.51
C PHE A 48 -16.35 21.92 -9.75
N SER A 49 -17.10 20.83 -9.66
CA SER A 49 -17.91 20.29 -10.76
C SER A 49 -19.38 20.71 -10.63
N LEU A 50 -19.63 22.03 -10.67
CA LEU A 50 -20.97 22.61 -10.66
C LEU A 50 -21.30 23.21 -12.01
N THR A 51 -22.56 23.07 -12.44
CA THR A 51 -23.09 23.71 -13.66
C THR A 51 -24.26 24.62 -13.29
N ASN A 52 -24.63 25.54 -14.18
CA ASN A 52 -25.77 26.45 -13.98
C ASN A 52 -25.69 27.33 -12.73
N ILE A 53 -24.47 27.75 -12.36
CA ILE A 53 -24.23 28.73 -11.30
C ILE A 53 -23.79 30.07 -11.91
N PRO A 54 -24.11 31.22 -11.28
CA PRO A 54 -23.87 32.55 -11.86
C PRO A 54 -22.41 33.00 -11.83
N PHE A 55 -21.50 32.21 -11.25
CA PHE A 55 -20.09 32.52 -11.07
C PHE A 55 -19.21 31.30 -11.29
N THR A 56 -17.93 31.51 -11.61
CA THR A 56 -16.93 30.44 -11.68
C THR A 56 -16.22 30.29 -10.34
N LEU A 57 -16.15 29.06 -9.84
CA LEU A 57 -15.39 28.77 -8.64
C LEU A 57 -13.90 28.60 -8.96
N PRO A 58 -12.99 29.18 -8.16
CA PRO A 58 -11.56 29.01 -8.37
C PRO A 58 -11.12 27.58 -8.05
N GLN A 59 -9.99 27.16 -8.63
CA GLN A 59 -9.30 25.97 -8.15
C GLN A 59 -8.71 26.23 -6.77
N VAL A 60 -8.87 25.28 -5.86
CA VAL A 60 -8.38 25.41 -4.48
C VAL A 60 -7.44 24.26 -4.15
N THR A 61 -6.39 24.56 -3.38
CA THR A 61 -5.46 23.55 -2.86
C THR A 61 -5.80 23.24 -1.42
N ILE A 62 -6.12 21.98 -1.16
CA ILE A 62 -6.75 21.52 0.09
C ILE A 62 -6.12 20.18 0.53
N PRO A 63 -6.17 19.86 1.83
CA PRO A 63 -5.74 18.56 2.34
C PRO A 63 -6.62 17.42 1.79
N LEU A 64 -5.96 16.29 1.54
CA LEU A 64 -6.61 15.02 1.25
C LEU A 64 -7.01 14.34 2.55
N PHE A 65 -8.26 13.89 2.66
CA PHE A 65 -8.71 13.08 3.79
C PHE A 65 -8.01 11.73 3.79
N GLY A 66 -7.50 11.30 4.94
CA GLY A 66 -6.91 9.98 5.12
C GLY A 66 -5.84 9.96 6.21
N PRO A 67 -5.48 8.76 6.71
CA PRO A 67 -4.41 8.63 7.69
C PRO A 67 -3.03 8.89 7.07
N GLU A 68 -2.04 9.20 7.90
CA GLU A 68 -0.66 9.45 7.44
C GLU A 68 -0.04 8.24 6.72
N TYR A 69 -0.46 7.03 7.10
CA TYR A 69 0.16 5.77 6.69
C TYR A 69 -0.55 5.08 5.52
N VAL A 70 -1.66 5.64 5.02
CA VAL A 70 -2.34 5.18 3.79
C VAL A 70 -2.40 6.35 2.83
N ARG A 71 -1.57 6.31 1.79
CA ARG A 71 -1.44 7.40 0.81
C ARG A 71 -2.14 7.02 -0.47
N TYR A 72 -3.17 7.77 -0.83
CA TYR A 72 -3.86 7.60 -2.11
C TYR A 72 -3.05 8.25 -3.24
N PRO A 73 -2.74 7.51 -4.32
CA PRO A 73 -2.02 8.03 -5.48
C PRO A 73 -2.97 8.79 -6.43
N MET A 74 -3.52 9.91 -5.96
CA MET A 74 -4.53 10.68 -6.67
C MET A 74 -4.04 11.14 -8.05
N GLN A 75 -4.84 10.89 -9.08
CA GLN A 75 -4.57 11.29 -10.46
C GLN A 75 -5.46 12.47 -10.88
N PRO A 76 -5.00 13.30 -11.83
CA PRO A 76 -5.88 14.25 -12.50
C PRO A 76 -7.11 13.53 -13.08
N GLY A 77 -8.31 14.05 -12.78
CA GLY A 77 -9.57 13.43 -13.17
C GLY A 77 -10.27 12.64 -12.07
N ASP A 78 -9.59 12.32 -10.96
CA ASP A 78 -10.21 11.61 -9.84
C ASP A 78 -11.39 12.41 -9.25
N ARG A 79 -12.50 11.71 -9.02
CA ARG A 79 -13.77 12.31 -8.61
C ARG A 79 -14.00 12.14 -7.11
N GLY A 80 -14.55 13.18 -6.50
CA GLY A 80 -14.77 13.23 -5.07
C GLY A 80 -15.69 14.35 -4.66
N ILE A 81 -15.75 14.56 -3.35
CA ILE A 81 -16.42 15.68 -2.73
C ILE A 81 -15.42 16.49 -1.91
N VAL A 82 -15.72 17.77 -1.79
CA VAL A 82 -15.04 18.68 -0.89
C VAL A 82 -15.96 18.94 0.28
N ILE A 83 -15.46 18.70 1.49
CA ILE A 83 -16.19 18.85 2.75
C ILE A 83 -15.64 20.09 3.46
N PRO A 84 -16.49 21.08 3.76
CA PRO A 84 -16.10 22.22 4.59
C PRO A 84 -16.05 21.82 6.06
N ALA A 85 -15.07 22.36 6.79
CA ALA A 85 -15.04 22.30 8.24
C ALA A 85 -15.79 23.49 8.84
N ASP A 86 -16.46 23.26 9.97
CA ASP A 86 -17.18 24.31 10.70
C ASP A 86 -16.23 25.30 11.41
N THR A 87 -14.98 24.89 11.63
CA THR A 87 -13.91 25.68 12.24
C THR A 87 -12.67 25.69 11.36
N TYR A 88 -11.76 26.63 11.62
CA TYR A 88 -10.52 26.76 10.88
C TYR A 88 -9.62 25.51 11.01
N ILE A 89 -9.14 24.98 9.89
CA ILE A 89 -8.22 23.81 9.86
C ILE A 89 -6.87 24.11 9.22
N GLY A 90 -6.57 25.37 8.89
CA GLY A 90 -5.32 25.73 8.20
C GLY A 90 -4.08 25.46 9.06
N GLY A 91 -4.16 25.69 10.38
CA GLY A 91 -3.08 25.35 11.31
C GLY A 91 -2.83 23.85 11.42
N MET A 92 -3.88 23.02 11.35
CA MET A 92 -3.77 21.55 11.40
C MET A 92 -3.21 20.95 10.10
N SER A 93 -3.61 21.53 8.96
CA SER A 93 -3.17 21.09 7.63
C SER A 93 -1.82 21.68 7.21
N GLY A 94 -1.38 22.77 7.85
CA GLY A 94 -0.20 23.54 7.44
C GLY A 94 -0.44 24.45 6.22
N LEU A 95 -1.69 24.63 5.79
CA LEU A 95 -2.07 25.62 4.76
C LEU A 95 -2.16 27.05 5.32
N GLY A 96 -2.10 27.21 6.64
CA GLY A 96 -1.95 28.49 7.31
C GLY A 96 -1.43 28.31 8.74
N GLY A 97 -1.37 29.40 9.50
CA GLY A 97 -0.90 29.39 10.89
C GLY A 97 -2.04 29.54 11.90
N GLY A 98 -1.70 29.49 13.19
CA GLY A 98 -2.63 29.74 14.29
C GLY A 98 -3.38 28.51 14.80
N VAL A 99 -4.19 28.73 15.83
CA VAL A 99 -5.05 27.73 16.46
C VAL A 99 -6.50 28.04 16.13
N ALA A 100 -7.28 27.01 15.82
CA ALA A 100 -8.69 27.15 15.52
C ALA A 100 -9.47 27.69 16.73
N ASP A 101 -10.43 28.57 16.47
CA ASP A 101 -11.49 28.94 17.41
C ASP A 101 -12.86 28.53 16.82
N LEU A 102 -13.96 28.95 17.46
CA LEU A 102 -15.31 28.72 16.97
C LEU A 102 -15.77 29.76 15.94
N THR A 103 -14.86 30.58 15.41
CA THR A 103 -15.19 31.54 14.36
C THR A 103 -15.40 30.79 13.05
N GLN A 104 -16.56 31.00 12.44
CA GLN A 104 -16.91 30.33 11.21
C GLN A 104 -15.97 30.78 10.07
N PRO A 105 -15.27 29.85 9.39
CA PRO A 105 -14.40 30.18 8.29
C PRO A 105 -15.20 30.65 7.08
N THR A 106 -14.58 31.50 6.24
CA THR A 106 -15.20 31.92 4.99
C THR A 106 -15.35 30.73 4.04
N ASN A 107 -16.33 30.81 3.14
CA ASN A 107 -16.57 29.75 2.17
C ASN A 107 -15.30 29.42 1.38
N LEU A 108 -15.08 28.13 1.12
CA LEU A 108 -13.92 27.58 0.40
C LEU A 108 -12.55 27.73 1.07
N SER A 109 -12.47 28.12 2.36
CA SER A 109 -11.18 28.31 3.05
C SER A 109 -10.75 27.15 3.97
N ALA A 110 -11.70 26.44 4.57
CA ALA A 110 -11.46 25.33 5.49
C ALA A 110 -12.08 24.05 4.89
N LEU A 111 -11.35 23.42 3.97
CA LEU A 111 -11.88 22.34 3.14
C LEU A 111 -11.01 21.09 3.22
N VAL A 112 -11.62 19.92 3.08
CA VAL A 112 -10.93 18.64 2.93
C VAL A 112 -11.55 17.90 1.75
N TYR A 113 -10.73 17.20 0.96
CA TYR A 113 -11.24 16.36 -0.12
C TYR A 113 -11.37 14.90 0.30
N LEU A 114 -12.50 14.29 -0.07
CA LEU A 114 -12.78 12.88 0.10
C LEU A 114 -13.07 12.25 -1.28
N PRO A 115 -12.26 11.27 -1.73
CA PRO A 115 -12.56 10.50 -2.94
C PRO A 115 -13.90 9.77 -2.80
N ILE A 116 -14.62 9.62 -3.91
CA ILE A 116 -15.85 8.84 -3.97
C ILE A 116 -15.76 7.80 -5.09
N SER A 117 -16.36 6.64 -4.87
CA SER A 117 -16.53 5.64 -5.92
C SER A 117 -17.32 6.22 -7.09
N ASN A 118 -17.02 5.78 -8.31
CA ASN A 118 -17.77 6.14 -9.49
C ASN A 118 -17.76 4.99 -10.51
N THR A 119 -18.59 5.10 -11.55
CA THR A 119 -18.80 4.04 -12.55
C THR A 119 -17.62 3.78 -13.48
N GLU A 120 -16.56 4.58 -13.41
CA GLU A 120 -15.32 4.37 -14.19
C GLU A 120 -14.29 3.56 -13.40
N TRP A 121 -14.53 3.27 -12.12
CA TRP A 121 -13.69 2.37 -11.35
C TRP A 121 -13.81 0.95 -11.91
N GLN A 122 -12.70 0.23 -11.96
CA GLN A 122 -12.70 -1.16 -12.37
C GLN A 122 -13.46 -2.02 -11.35
N ASP A 123 -14.22 -2.99 -11.86
CA ASP A 123 -14.81 -4.01 -11.02
C ASP A 123 -13.71 -4.88 -10.40
N VAL A 124 -13.88 -5.21 -9.12
CA VAL A 124 -13.01 -6.12 -8.37
C VAL A 124 -13.87 -7.18 -7.68
N ASP A 125 -13.26 -8.29 -7.28
CA ASP A 125 -13.97 -9.31 -6.53
C ASP A 125 -14.46 -8.75 -5.18
N GLY A 126 -15.79 -8.75 -4.99
CA GLY A 126 -16.44 -8.24 -3.78
C GLY A 126 -16.29 -9.12 -2.54
N GLN A 127 -15.67 -10.30 -2.64
CA GLN A 127 -15.40 -11.20 -1.51
C GLN A 127 -14.02 -11.00 -0.88
N VAL A 128 -13.14 -10.21 -1.51
CA VAL A 128 -11.78 -9.97 -1.03
C VAL A 128 -11.44 -8.48 -1.01
N VAL A 129 -10.65 -8.08 -0.02
CA VAL A 129 -10.10 -6.71 0.02
C VAL A 129 -9.07 -6.60 -1.10
N THR A 130 -9.33 -5.73 -2.07
CA THR A 130 -8.41 -5.47 -3.18
C THR A 130 -7.73 -4.12 -2.99
N VAL A 131 -6.40 -4.11 -2.94
CA VAL A 131 -5.57 -2.89 -2.87
C VAL A 131 -4.74 -2.80 -4.14
N TYR A 132 -4.89 -1.70 -4.87
CA TYR A 132 -4.13 -1.43 -6.09
C TYR A 132 -3.88 0.07 -6.26
N GLY A 133 -2.89 0.40 -7.09
CA GLY A 133 -2.63 1.76 -7.57
C GLY A 133 -2.21 1.71 -9.04
N PRO A 134 -2.24 2.85 -9.76
CA PRO A 134 -1.93 2.88 -11.21
C PRO A 134 -0.59 2.24 -11.58
N GLU A 135 0.42 2.39 -10.72
CA GLU A 135 1.77 1.85 -10.90
C GLU A 135 2.11 0.74 -9.88
N GLY A 136 1.10 0.19 -9.22
CA GLY A 136 1.24 -0.84 -8.18
C GLY A 136 1.13 -0.31 -6.75
N VAL A 137 1.72 -1.04 -5.79
CA VAL A 137 1.54 -0.84 -4.34
C VAL A 137 2.86 -1.00 -3.62
N THR A 138 3.16 -0.10 -2.68
CA THR A 138 4.32 -0.21 -1.78
C THR A 138 3.85 -0.42 -0.35
N LEU A 139 4.28 -1.52 0.27
CA LEU A 139 4.21 -1.73 1.72
C LEU A 139 5.62 -1.56 2.28
N ARG A 140 5.79 -0.67 3.26
CA ARG A 140 7.12 -0.33 3.81
C ARG A 140 7.07 0.08 5.27
N ASP A 141 8.19 -0.06 5.97
CA ASP A 141 8.39 0.62 7.24
C ASP A 141 8.56 2.14 7.04
N SER A 142 8.51 2.91 8.13
CA SER A 142 8.62 4.38 8.09
C SER A 142 9.91 4.85 7.39
N GLY A 143 11.02 4.15 7.61
CA GLY A 143 12.34 4.43 7.01
C GLY A 143 12.53 3.88 5.60
N SER A 144 11.62 3.04 5.10
CA SER A 144 11.75 2.32 3.81
C SER A 144 12.93 1.33 3.75
N ASN A 145 13.37 0.81 4.89
CA ASN A 145 14.42 -0.21 4.95
C ASN A 145 13.90 -1.58 4.48
N THR A 146 12.68 -1.91 4.88
CA THR A 146 11.96 -3.12 4.50
C THR A 146 10.84 -2.72 3.57
N THR A 147 10.81 -3.28 2.36
CA THR A 147 9.77 -2.99 1.36
C THR A 147 9.24 -4.26 0.72
N PHE A 148 7.93 -4.27 0.49
CA PHE A 148 7.25 -5.16 -0.44
C PHE A 148 6.65 -4.26 -1.52
N LEU A 149 7.13 -4.40 -2.74
CA LEU A 149 6.77 -3.57 -3.87
C LEU A 149 6.10 -4.42 -4.95
N LEU A 150 4.80 -4.21 -5.11
CA LEU A 150 4.03 -4.69 -6.25
C LEU A 150 4.22 -3.69 -7.40
N LYS A 151 4.70 -4.18 -8.55
CA LYS A 151 4.81 -3.46 -9.83
C LYS A 151 3.91 -4.10 -10.87
N PRO A 152 3.67 -3.45 -12.02
CA PRO A 152 2.84 -4.03 -13.10
C PRO A 152 3.31 -5.40 -13.60
N ASP A 153 4.62 -5.67 -13.57
CA ASP A 153 5.25 -6.86 -14.15
C ASP A 153 6.00 -7.74 -13.15
N SER A 154 6.08 -7.33 -11.87
CA SER A 154 6.97 -7.97 -10.90
C SER A 154 6.60 -7.67 -9.45
N ILE A 155 7.14 -8.48 -8.55
CA ILE A 155 7.10 -8.26 -7.10
C ILE A 155 8.54 -8.22 -6.60
N ALA A 156 8.89 -7.20 -5.80
CA ALA A 156 10.19 -7.09 -5.16
C ALA A 156 10.03 -7.01 -3.65
N ILE A 157 10.79 -7.83 -2.92
CA ILE A 157 10.88 -7.80 -1.46
C ILE A 157 12.32 -7.46 -1.09
N SER A 158 12.53 -6.36 -0.38
CA SER A 158 13.86 -5.93 0.08
C SER A 158 13.85 -5.82 1.59
N THR A 159 14.81 -6.48 2.23
CA THR A 159 14.98 -6.50 3.69
C THR A 159 16.48 -6.43 4.00
N PRO A 160 16.93 -5.69 5.03
CA PRO A 160 18.36 -5.58 5.35
C PRO A 160 18.97 -6.88 5.85
N ASP A 161 18.27 -7.61 6.72
CA ASP A 161 18.87 -8.73 7.46
C ASP A 161 18.36 -10.11 7.01
N SER A 162 17.03 -10.27 6.89
CA SER A 162 16.43 -11.55 6.55
C SER A 162 15.04 -11.47 5.93
N PHE A 163 14.75 -12.45 5.09
CA PHE A 163 13.41 -12.79 4.60
C PHE A 163 13.12 -14.25 4.95
N THR A 164 11.99 -14.51 5.59
CA THR A 164 11.63 -15.85 6.08
C THR A 164 10.19 -16.20 5.75
N VAL A 165 9.97 -17.40 5.22
CA VAL A 165 8.65 -17.98 4.94
C VAL A 165 8.52 -19.26 5.77
N THR A 166 7.44 -19.37 6.54
CA THR A 166 7.20 -20.51 7.44
C THR A 166 5.84 -21.14 7.17
N VAL A 167 5.80 -22.46 7.02
CA VAL A 167 4.57 -23.26 6.93
C VAL A 167 4.70 -24.44 7.88
N GLY A 168 3.97 -24.41 9.00
CA GLY A 168 4.17 -25.40 10.07
C GLY A 168 5.63 -25.40 10.54
N GLY A 169 6.31 -26.55 10.43
CA GLY A 169 7.73 -26.70 10.74
C GLY A 169 8.69 -26.46 9.56
N THR A 170 8.19 -26.21 8.35
CA THR A 170 9.04 -25.96 7.17
C THR A 170 9.38 -24.48 7.07
N VAL A 171 10.67 -24.16 6.89
CA VAL A 171 11.17 -22.79 6.87
C VAL A 171 12.06 -22.56 5.65
N PHE A 172 11.70 -21.58 4.82
CA PHE A 172 12.63 -20.96 3.88
C PHE A 172 13.18 -19.68 4.49
N SER A 173 14.50 -19.51 4.50
CA SER A 173 15.15 -18.29 4.98
C SER A 173 16.18 -17.82 3.97
N LEU A 174 16.21 -16.51 3.75
CA LEU A 174 17.22 -15.79 2.97
C LEU A 174 17.81 -14.71 3.87
N THR A 175 19.14 -14.65 3.92
CA THR A 175 19.90 -13.58 4.58
C THR A 175 20.88 -12.95 3.58
N GLY A 176 21.63 -11.94 4.01
CA GLY A 176 22.61 -11.27 3.14
C GLY A 176 23.73 -12.17 2.58
N SER A 177 23.93 -13.38 3.13
CA SER A 177 25.01 -14.29 2.71
C SER A 177 24.58 -15.72 2.41
N LYS A 178 23.36 -16.13 2.79
CA LYS A 178 22.90 -17.51 2.62
C LYS A 178 21.42 -17.60 2.38
N TRP A 179 21.01 -18.68 1.72
CA TRP A 179 19.64 -19.17 1.73
C TRP A 179 19.62 -20.55 2.37
N SER A 180 18.51 -20.90 3.01
CA SER A 180 18.30 -22.23 3.59
C SER A 180 16.84 -22.64 3.45
N LEU A 181 16.61 -23.92 3.20
CA LEU A 181 15.31 -24.56 3.27
C LEU A 181 15.39 -25.74 4.24
N SER A 182 14.62 -25.70 5.33
CA SER A 182 14.56 -26.76 6.33
C SER A 182 13.16 -27.32 6.49
N GLY A 183 13.07 -28.62 6.74
CA GLY A 183 11.83 -29.39 6.92
C GLY A 183 12.13 -30.88 6.96
N ASP A 184 11.11 -31.71 7.17
CA ASP A 184 11.27 -33.17 7.33
C ASP A 184 11.66 -33.87 6.00
N ALA A 185 11.17 -33.35 4.88
CA ALA A 185 11.48 -33.84 3.54
C ALA A 185 11.63 -32.67 2.57
N GLY A 186 12.56 -32.79 1.61
CA GLY A 186 12.78 -31.81 0.55
C GLY A 186 12.76 -32.47 -0.82
N HIS A 187 12.46 -31.69 -1.86
CA HIS A 187 12.52 -32.12 -3.25
C HIS A 187 13.02 -30.95 -4.11
N LEU A 188 14.05 -31.18 -4.90
CA LEU A 188 14.61 -30.22 -5.86
C LEU A 188 14.58 -30.88 -7.23
N GLN A 189 13.99 -30.23 -8.22
CA GLN A 189 13.79 -30.82 -9.54
C GLN A 189 13.90 -29.76 -10.63
N ASP A 190 14.54 -30.13 -11.74
CA ASP A 190 14.48 -29.41 -13.01
C ASP A 190 13.79 -30.29 -14.09
N SER A 191 13.91 -29.91 -15.37
CA SER A 191 13.28 -30.64 -16.47
C SER A 191 13.91 -32.01 -16.77
N VAL A 192 15.06 -32.34 -16.16
CA VAL A 192 15.89 -33.51 -16.48
C VAL A 192 16.11 -34.40 -15.24
N ALA A 193 16.32 -33.81 -14.07
CA ALA A 193 16.74 -34.51 -12.87
C ALA A 193 15.98 -34.01 -11.62
N SER A 194 15.99 -34.86 -10.59
CA SER A 194 15.48 -34.49 -9.26
C SER A 194 16.33 -35.08 -8.15
N THR A 195 16.36 -34.42 -7.00
CA THR A 195 17.09 -34.84 -5.81
C THR A 195 16.38 -34.40 -4.52
N SER A 196 16.82 -34.94 -3.40
CA SER A 196 16.38 -34.59 -2.04
C SER A 196 17.52 -34.81 -1.06
N PRO A 197 17.48 -34.27 0.17
CA PRO A 197 18.44 -34.62 1.21
C PRO A 197 18.57 -36.15 1.40
N ALA A 198 17.46 -36.88 1.32
CA ALA A 198 17.45 -38.33 1.44
C ALA A 198 18.16 -39.03 0.25
N ILE A 199 17.89 -38.61 -0.99
CA ILE A 199 18.54 -39.16 -2.19
C ILE A 199 20.04 -38.85 -2.18
N MET A 200 20.42 -37.62 -1.82
CA MET A 200 21.82 -37.22 -1.69
C MET A 200 22.54 -38.05 -0.63
N HIS A 201 21.91 -38.28 0.52
CA HIS A 201 22.47 -39.12 1.57
C HIS A 201 22.63 -40.57 1.10
N ALA A 202 21.62 -41.17 0.47
CA ALA A 202 21.69 -42.54 -0.04
C ALA A 202 22.76 -42.70 -1.14
N GLY A 203 22.87 -41.73 -2.05
CA GLY A 203 23.92 -41.69 -3.07
C GLY A 203 25.31 -41.58 -2.46
N TRP A 204 25.49 -40.73 -1.44
CA TRP A 204 26.75 -40.61 -0.71
C TRP A 204 27.14 -41.92 -0.02
N GLN A 205 26.21 -42.59 0.66
CA GLN A 205 26.46 -43.89 1.28
C GLN A 205 26.85 -44.95 0.24
N SER A 206 26.21 -44.95 -0.92
CA SER A 206 26.55 -45.87 -2.02
C SER A 206 27.95 -45.60 -2.57
N LEU A 207 28.35 -44.33 -2.70
CA LEU A 207 29.69 -43.93 -3.12
C LEU A 207 30.75 -44.32 -2.07
N LEU A 208 30.48 -44.10 -0.78
CA LEU A 208 31.37 -44.51 0.31
C LEU A 208 31.60 -46.02 0.31
N ALA A 209 30.54 -46.81 0.10
CA ALA A 209 30.64 -48.26 0.01
C ALA A 209 31.55 -48.66 -1.16
N TRP A 210 31.28 -48.13 -2.36
CA TRP A 210 32.08 -48.42 -3.55
C TRP A 210 33.55 -47.99 -3.40
N LEU A 211 33.82 -46.78 -2.91
CA LEU A 211 35.18 -46.26 -2.72
C LEU A 211 36.00 -47.17 -1.82
N ASN A 212 35.39 -47.78 -0.80
CA ASN A 212 36.06 -48.64 0.16
C ASN A 212 36.10 -50.12 -0.24
N SER A 213 35.41 -50.53 -1.31
CA SER A 213 35.31 -51.94 -1.71
C SER A 213 35.62 -52.22 -3.18
N HIS A 214 35.96 -51.21 -3.98
CA HIS A 214 36.29 -51.42 -5.40
C HIS A 214 37.61 -52.16 -5.55
N GLU A 215 37.72 -52.98 -6.60
CA GLU A 215 38.94 -53.71 -6.93
C GLU A 215 39.47 -53.25 -8.29
N HIS A 216 40.79 -53.36 -8.48
CA HIS A 216 41.45 -53.04 -9.74
C HIS A 216 41.88 -54.32 -10.46
N SER A 217 41.65 -54.39 -11.77
CA SER A 217 42.25 -55.46 -12.59
C SER A 217 43.70 -55.12 -12.92
N ASN A 218 44.52 -56.15 -13.18
CA ASN A 218 45.90 -55.95 -13.64
C ASN A 218 46.02 -55.62 -15.14
N GLY A 219 44.90 -55.45 -15.85
CA GLY A 219 44.86 -55.04 -17.27
C GLY A 219 45.26 -56.11 -18.29
N ASN A 220 45.59 -57.33 -17.86
CA ASN A 220 46.09 -58.42 -18.72
C ASN A 220 45.30 -59.73 -18.54
N ASP A 221 43.98 -59.64 -18.33
CA ASP A 221 43.10 -60.79 -18.04
C ASP A 221 43.56 -61.66 -16.85
N GLY A 222 44.37 -61.11 -15.93
CA GLY A 222 44.80 -61.79 -14.72
C GLY A 222 44.00 -61.37 -13.47
N ASN A 223 44.35 -61.95 -12.32
CA ASN A 223 43.65 -61.72 -11.06
C ASN A 223 43.66 -60.24 -10.62
N ASP A 224 42.64 -59.86 -9.86
CA ASP A 224 42.52 -58.52 -9.26
C ASP A 224 43.73 -58.18 -8.39
N THR A 225 44.19 -56.93 -8.49
CA THR A 225 45.36 -56.40 -7.77
C THR A 225 45.03 -55.97 -6.34
N GLY A 226 43.82 -56.23 -5.87
CA GLY A 226 43.31 -55.86 -4.55
C GLY A 226 42.55 -54.53 -4.53
N GLY A 227 41.90 -54.28 -3.39
CA GLY A 227 41.12 -53.08 -3.13
C GLY A 227 41.92 -51.92 -2.54
N PRO A 228 41.24 -50.88 -2.04
CA PRO A 228 41.88 -49.67 -1.52
C PRO A 228 42.77 -49.99 -0.33
N THR A 229 43.96 -49.39 -0.27
CA THR A 229 44.91 -49.57 0.84
C THR A 229 44.66 -48.62 2.01
N SER A 230 43.70 -47.70 1.88
CA SER A 230 43.24 -46.80 2.93
C SER A 230 41.73 -46.63 2.88
N THR A 231 41.11 -46.55 4.06
CA THR A 231 39.67 -46.33 4.19
C THR A 231 39.35 -44.84 4.08
N PHE A 232 38.36 -44.49 3.27
CA PHE A 232 37.79 -43.15 3.20
C PHE A 232 36.54 -43.03 4.08
N ASN A 233 36.51 -42.04 4.99
CA ASN A 233 35.45 -41.83 6.00
C ASN A 233 34.82 -40.41 5.91
N GLY A 234 34.59 -39.88 4.71
CA GLY A 234 33.99 -38.54 4.55
C GLY A 234 32.49 -38.48 4.88
N SER A 235 32.00 -37.29 5.25
CA SER A 235 30.56 -36.99 5.44
C SER A 235 30.09 -35.88 4.49
N ILE A 236 28.78 -35.89 4.17
CA ILE A 236 28.10 -34.85 3.37
C ILE A 236 27.17 -33.96 4.20
N THR A 237 27.18 -34.11 5.53
CA THR A 237 26.44 -33.25 6.45
C THR A 237 27.38 -32.18 7.01
N GLU A 238 26.91 -30.93 7.09
CA GLU A 238 27.59 -29.84 7.83
C GLU A 238 27.47 -30.01 9.35
#